data_AF-A0A2A2GGY8-F1
#
_entry.id   AF-A0A2A2GGY8-F1
#
_cell.length_a   1.000
_cell.length_b   1.000
_cell.length_c   1.000
_cell.angle_alpha   90.00
_cell.angle_beta   90.00
_cell.angle_gamma   90.00
#
_symmetry.space_group_name_H-M   'P 1'
#
loop_
_entity.id
_entity.type
_entity.pdbx_description
1 polymer ?
#
loop_
_entity_poly.entity_id
_entity_poly.type
_entity_poly.pdbx_seq_one_letter_code
_entity_poly.pdbx_strand_id
1 'polypeptide(L)'
;MWHSARQRDRRCTMKRWLLSAPTIIALVTSAFAQTPSSDDLARRTVERRAVEAAIWGMPLVASETMRQAFLRDAGASYNDIVYWSRQADWRFQVTTPDASSWYVYIAINTKDGPVVLDLPPAEGAGLFGSMNDAWQIPRADVGPRD
;
A
#
# COMPACT_ATOMS: atom_id res chain seq x y z
N MET A 1 -50.49 25.23 -38.55
CA MET A 1 -51.79 25.79 -38.98
C MET A 1 -52.67 25.91 -37.74
N TRP A 2 -53.07 27.13 -37.42
CA TRP A 2 -53.76 27.54 -36.20
C TRP A 2 -55.17 26.94 -36.10
N HIS A 3 -55.62 26.61 -34.88
CA HIS A 3 -56.96 26.98 -34.44
C HIS A 3 -57.02 27.20 -32.93
N SER A 4 -57.23 28.46 -32.57
CA SER A 4 -57.70 28.92 -31.27
C SER A 4 -59.14 28.47 -31.03
N ALA A 5 -59.48 28.03 -29.83
CA ALA A 5 -60.87 28.05 -29.36
C ALA A 5 -60.96 28.24 -27.84
N ARG A 6 -61.29 29.49 -27.48
CA ARG A 6 -62.22 29.90 -26.42
C ARG A 6 -61.87 29.61 -24.95
N GLN A 7 -61.48 30.72 -24.29
CA GLN A 7 -61.71 31.02 -22.89
C GLN A 7 -63.12 30.58 -22.43
N ARG A 8 -63.18 29.83 -21.32
CA ARG A 8 -64.31 29.89 -20.38
C ARG A 8 -63.81 30.47 -19.08
N ASP A 9 -64.35 31.65 -18.80
CA ASP A 9 -64.26 32.42 -17.58
C ASP A 9 -64.71 31.58 -16.39
N ARG A 10 -63.75 31.09 -15.58
CA ARG A 10 -64.02 30.56 -14.25
C ARG A 10 -63.55 31.61 -13.26
N ARG A 11 -64.50 32.40 -12.77
CA ARG A 11 -64.30 33.26 -11.60
C ARG A 11 -63.90 32.38 -10.42
N CYS A 12 -62.60 32.28 -10.19
CA CYS A 12 -62.06 31.66 -8.99
C CYS A 12 -61.97 32.76 -7.93
N THR A 13 -62.84 32.70 -6.95
CA THR A 13 -62.82 33.55 -5.76
C THR A 13 -61.46 33.39 -5.06
N MET A 14 -60.62 34.43 -5.13
CA MET A 14 -59.35 34.49 -4.41
C MET A 14 -59.61 34.48 -2.90
N LYS A 15 -59.51 33.28 -2.30
CA LYS A 15 -59.28 33.17 -0.85
C LYS A 15 -57.86 33.67 -0.61
N ARG A 16 -57.74 34.84 0.03
CA ARG A 16 -56.48 35.37 0.57
C ARG A 16 -55.92 34.35 1.57
N TRP A 17 -55.06 33.46 1.09
CA TRP A 17 -54.17 32.69 1.95
C TRP A 17 -53.00 33.61 2.29
N LEU A 18 -53.01 34.16 3.50
CA LEU A 18 -51.85 34.81 4.08
C LEU A 18 -50.78 33.73 4.26
N LEU A 19 -49.81 33.70 3.36
CA LEU A 19 -48.61 32.88 3.47
C LEU A 19 -47.76 33.42 4.62
N SER A 20 -47.88 32.81 5.80
CA SER A 20 -46.88 32.95 6.86
C SER A 20 -45.65 32.14 6.46
N ALA A 21 -44.64 32.83 5.93
CA ALA A 21 -43.33 32.25 5.66
C ALA A 21 -42.66 31.83 6.98
N PRO A 22 -42.24 30.56 7.17
CA PRO A 22 -41.43 30.20 8.32
C PRO A 22 -40.01 30.74 8.10
N THR A 23 -39.57 31.64 8.99
CA THR A 23 -38.18 32.10 9.05
C THR A 23 -37.31 30.90 9.46
N ILE A 24 -36.53 30.36 8.52
CA ILE A 24 -35.49 29.39 8.83
C ILE A 24 -34.37 30.15 9.54
N ILE A 25 -34.30 30.02 10.87
CA ILE A 25 -33.13 30.43 11.64
C ILE A 25 -32.05 29.37 11.37
N ALA A 26 -31.08 29.71 10.53
CA ALA A 26 -29.86 28.92 10.41
C ALA A 26 -29.07 29.08 11.72
N LEU A 27 -29.08 28.05 12.58
CA LEU A 27 -28.10 27.95 13.66
C LEU A 27 -26.72 27.79 13.00
N VAL A 28 -25.94 28.86 12.97
CA VAL A 28 -24.49 28.76 12.76
C VAL A 28 -23.92 28.15 14.03
N THR A 29 -23.74 26.83 14.05
CA THR A 29 -22.95 26.16 15.08
C THR A 29 -21.49 26.54 14.87
N SER A 30 -21.02 27.53 15.63
CA SER A 30 -19.59 27.79 15.75
C SER A 30 -18.93 26.54 16.34
N ALA A 31 -18.11 25.85 15.55
CA ALA A 31 -17.28 24.77 16.06
C ALA A 31 -16.23 25.37 17.00
N PHE A 32 -16.47 25.35 18.30
CA PHE A 32 -15.45 25.66 19.29
C PHE A 32 -14.36 24.60 19.21
N ALA A 33 -13.10 25.03 19.08
CA ALA A 33 -11.96 24.13 19.19
C ALA A 33 -11.98 23.51 20.59
N GLN A 34 -12.29 22.21 20.69
CA GLN A 34 -12.14 21.48 21.93
C GLN A 34 -10.65 21.40 22.27
N THR A 35 -10.27 21.86 23.45
CA THR A 35 -8.91 21.60 23.97
C THR A 35 -8.86 20.11 24.29
N PRO A 36 -8.04 19.31 23.59
CA PRO A 36 -7.98 17.87 23.85
C PRO A 36 -7.52 17.64 25.30
N SER A 37 -8.13 16.67 25.97
CA SER A 37 -7.63 16.23 27.28
C SER A 37 -6.22 15.63 27.16
N SER A 38 -5.49 15.51 28.28
CA SER A 38 -4.19 14.81 28.27
C SER A 38 -4.31 13.39 27.72
N ASP A 39 -5.40 12.70 28.05
CA ASP A 39 -5.67 11.34 27.62
C ASP A 39 -5.98 11.27 26.12
N ASP A 40 -6.71 12.24 25.57
CA ASP A 40 -6.93 12.37 24.12
C ASP A 40 -5.61 12.61 23.37
N LEU A 41 -4.73 13.46 23.91
CA LEU A 41 -3.42 13.73 23.31
C LEU A 41 -2.52 12.48 23.35
N ALA A 42 -2.52 11.75 24.47
CA ALA A 42 -1.78 10.51 24.61
C ALA A 42 -2.28 9.46 23.60
N ARG A 43 -3.60 9.25 23.52
CA ARG A 43 -4.21 8.33 22.56
C ARG A 43 -3.87 8.69 21.11
N ARG A 44 -4.02 9.96 20.73
CA ARG A 44 -3.68 10.45 19.38
C ARG A 44 -2.20 10.31 19.05
N THR A 45 -1.33 10.46 20.05
CA THR A 45 0.11 10.25 19.87
C THR A 45 0.41 8.80 19.52
N VAL A 46 -0.15 7.84 20.27
CA VAL A 46 0.01 6.41 19.97
C VAL A 46 -0.55 6.07 18.60
N GLU A 47 -1.73 6.57 18.27
CA GLU A 47 -2.37 6.38 16.95
C GLU A 47 -1.45 6.83 15.81
N ARG A 48 -0.89 8.05 15.89
CA ARG A 48 0.02 8.58 14.87
C ARG A 48 1.30 7.77 14.76
N ARG A 49 1.93 7.43 15.90
CA ARG A 49 3.15 6.63 15.91
C ARG A 49 2.94 5.24 15.35
N ALA A 50 1.79 4.62 15.60
CA ALA A 50 1.45 3.33 15.03
C ALA A 50 1.35 3.39 13.49
N VAL A 51 0.70 4.43 12.95
CA VAL A 51 0.61 4.63 11.49
C VAL A 51 1.98 4.91 10.89
N GLU A 52 2.77 5.79 11.50
CA GLU A 52 4.14 6.09 11.06
C GLU A 52 5.02 4.84 11.06
N ALA A 53 4.96 4.04 12.12
CA ALA A 53 5.72 2.80 12.25
C ALA A 53 5.30 1.76 11.20
N ALA A 54 4.00 1.65 10.90
CA ALA A 54 3.50 0.76 9.86
C ALA A 54 4.03 1.14 8.48
N ILE A 55 4.02 2.43 8.15
CA ILE A 55 4.55 2.94 6.87
C ILE A 55 6.06 2.73 6.77
N TRP A 56 6.80 3.12 7.81
CA TRP A 56 8.26 2.95 7.86
C TRP A 56 8.68 1.47 7.82
N GLY A 57 7.86 0.58 8.39
CA GLY A 57 8.11 -0.85 8.45
C GLY A 57 7.65 -1.65 7.22
N MET A 58 6.97 -1.05 6.24
CA MET A 58 6.48 -1.76 5.04
C MET A 58 7.56 -2.63 4.35
N PRO A 59 8.74 -2.08 3.96
CA PRO A 59 9.76 -2.89 3.30
C PRO A 59 10.35 -3.97 4.21
N LEU A 60 10.49 -3.69 5.51
CA LEU A 60 10.96 -4.67 6.49
C LEU A 60 10.02 -5.88 6.56
N VAL A 61 8.71 -5.64 6.61
CA VAL A 61 7.69 -6.72 6.65
C VAL A 61 7.71 -7.54 5.36
N ALA A 62 7.91 -6.91 4.20
CA ALA A 62 8.04 -7.62 2.93
C ALA A 62 9.28 -8.55 2.92
N SER A 63 10.45 -8.03 3.31
CA SER A 63 11.69 -8.81 3.42
C SER A 63 11.56 -9.96 4.44
N GLU A 64 10.93 -9.69 5.59
CA GLU A 64 10.70 -10.68 6.64
C GLU A 64 9.74 -11.78 6.19
N THR A 65 8.67 -11.45 5.46
CA THR A 65 7.72 -12.43 4.92
C THR A 65 8.42 -13.37 3.93
N MET A 66 9.29 -12.82 3.07
CA MET A 66 10.12 -13.61 2.17
C MET A 66 11.09 -14.53 2.91
N ARG A 67 11.76 -14.01 3.96
CA ARG A 67 12.66 -14.80 4.81
C ARG A 67 11.92 -15.93 5.53
N GLN A 68 10.71 -15.67 6.06
CA GLN A 68 9.90 -16.70 6.72
C GLN A 68 9.48 -17.80 5.74
N ALA A 69 9.05 -17.45 4.53
CA ALA A 69 8.72 -18.42 3.49
C ALA A 69 9.96 -19.24 3.08
N PHE A 70 11.12 -18.60 2.95
CA PHE A 70 12.39 -19.28 2.68
C PHE A 70 12.75 -20.33 3.75
N LEU A 71 12.63 -19.99 5.04
CA LEU A 71 12.93 -20.93 6.11
C LEU A 71 11.86 -22.03 6.27
N ARG A 72 10.58 -21.66 6.17
CA ARG A 72 9.46 -22.56 6.44
C ARG A 72 9.11 -23.44 5.24
N ASP A 73 8.98 -22.84 4.07
CA ASP A 73 8.39 -23.48 2.89
C ASP A 73 9.46 -24.09 1.98
N ALA A 74 10.63 -23.45 1.86
CA ALA A 74 11.76 -24.04 1.14
C ALA A 74 12.63 -24.96 2.02
N GLY A 75 12.45 -24.94 3.35
CA GLY A 75 13.23 -25.74 4.30
C GLY A 75 14.71 -25.36 4.35
N ALA A 76 15.04 -24.16 3.87
CA ALA A 76 16.41 -23.67 3.80
C ALA A 76 16.87 -23.06 5.13
N SER A 77 18.18 -22.98 5.33
CA SER A 77 18.82 -22.26 6.43
C SER A 77 19.41 -20.94 5.95
N TYR A 78 19.75 -20.04 6.89
CA TYR A 78 20.49 -18.82 6.54
C TYR A 78 21.75 -19.15 5.74
N ASN A 79 22.04 -18.31 4.75
CA ASN A 79 23.13 -18.44 3.79
C ASN A 79 23.01 -19.62 2.79
N ASP A 80 21.93 -20.40 2.83
CA ASP A 80 21.61 -21.33 1.75
C ASP A 80 21.11 -20.58 0.50
N ILE A 81 21.35 -21.16 -0.66
CA ILE A 81 20.88 -20.65 -1.95
C ILE A 81 19.65 -21.45 -2.37
N VAL A 82 18.52 -20.77 -2.58
CA VAL A 82 17.35 -21.37 -3.22
C VAL A 82 17.15 -20.78 -4.61
N TYR A 83 16.66 -21.59 -5.53
CA TYR A 83 16.32 -21.16 -6.88
C TYR A 83 14.97 -21.73 -7.29
N TRP A 84 14.28 -21.03 -8.18
CA TRP A 84 13.07 -21.54 -8.80
C TRP A 84 13.43 -22.26 -10.10
N SER A 85 13.04 -23.53 -10.20
CA SER A 85 13.37 -24.39 -11.34
C SER A 85 12.55 -24.13 -12.61
N ARG A 86 11.63 -23.16 -12.56
CA ARG A 86 10.74 -22.76 -13.66
C ARG A 86 10.52 -21.25 -13.59
N GLN A 87 10.17 -20.64 -14.72
CA GLN A 87 9.73 -19.25 -14.74
C GLN A 87 8.51 -19.02 -13.86
N ALA A 88 8.32 -17.77 -13.44
CA ALA A 88 7.16 -17.37 -12.66
C ALA A 88 5.84 -17.68 -13.39
N ASP A 89 4.96 -18.39 -12.70
CA ASP A 89 3.56 -18.58 -13.08
C ASP A 89 2.63 -17.88 -12.07
N TRP A 90 1.32 -18.06 -12.19
CA TRP A 90 0.35 -17.47 -11.26
C TRP A 90 0.49 -17.93 -9.81
N ARG A 91 1.24 -19.01 -9.54
CA ARG A 91 1.54 -19.48 -8.18
C ARG A 91 2.76 -18.77 -7.59
N PHE A 92 3.57 -18.10 -8.40
CA PHE A 92 4.74 -17.37 -7.93
C PHE A 92 4.31 -16.13 -7.11
N GLN A 93 4.45 -16.20 -5.79
CA GLN A 93 3.96 -15.18 -4.85
C GLN A 93 4.99 -14.10 -4.51
N VAL A 94 6.07 -13.96 -5.28
CA VAL A 94 6.96 -12.80 -5.15
C VAL A 94 6.27 -11.60 -5.78
N THR A 95 6.41 -10.43 -5.16
CA THR A 95 5.80 -9.20 -5.66
C THR A 95 6.40 -8.77 -7.00
N THR A 96 5.53 -8.45 -7.96
CA THR A 96 5.89 -7.93 -9.30
C THR A 96 6.98 -8.74 -10.01
N PRO A 97 6.78 -10.06 -10.22
CA PRO A 97 7.79 -10.90 -10.82
C PRO A 97 7.84 -10.69 -12.34
N ASP A 98 9.02 -10.93 -12.90
CA ASP A 98 9.23 -11.10 -14.32
C ASP A 98 9.02 -12.58 -14.69
N ALA A 99 8.14 -12.83 -15.65
CA ALA A 99 7.80 -14.17 -16.13
C ALA A 99 8.82 -14.74 -17.14
N SER A 100 9.82 -13.96 -17.55
CA SER A 100 10.85 -14.41 -18.49
C SER A 100 12.16 -14.86 -17.80
N SER A 101 12.36 -14.46 -16.54
CA SER A 101 13.57 -14.71 -15.77
C SER A 101 13.44 -15.87 -14.78
N TRP A 102 14.57 -16.49 -14.46
CA TRP A 102 14.67 -17.47 -13.37
C TRP A 102 15.20 -16.75 -12.12
N TYR A 103 14.66 -17.12 -10.96
CA TYR A 103 14.97 -16.43 -9.71
C TYR A 103 15.89 -17.25 -8.81
N VAL A 104 16.77 -16.56 -8.11
CA VAL A 104 17.59 -17.06 -7.00
C VAL A 104 17.35 -16.16 -5.80
N TYR A 105 17.26 -16.74 -4.60
CA TYR A 105 17.11 -16.00 -3.35
C TYR A 105 18.04 -16.58 -2.29
N ILE A 106 18.61 -15.67 -1.48
CA ILE A 106 19.51 -16.00 -0.38
C ILE A 106 19.12 -15.12 0.81
N ALA A 107 18.77 -15.74 1.94
CA ALA A 107 18.65 -15.02 3.21
C ALA A 107 20.03 -14.95 3.87
N ILE A 108 20.75 -13.84 3.69
CA ILE A 108 22.10 -13.65 4.21
C ILE A 108 22.06 -13.29 5.70
N ASN A 109 22.92 -13.93 6.50
CA ASN A 109 23.14 -13.60 7.91
C ASN A 109 24.64 -13.58 8.22
N THR A 110 25.12 -12.43 8.70
CA THR A 110 26.52 -12.16 9.02
C THR A 110 26.80 -12.12 10.52
N LYS A 111 25.84 -12.53 11.37
CA LYS A 111 25.99 -12.53 12.83
C LYS A 111 27.24 -13.29 13.29
N ASP A 112 27.51 -14.44 12.68
CA ASP A 112 28.58 -15.36 13.08
C ASP A 112 29.87 -15.18 12.26
N GLY A 113 29.92 -14.17 11.38
CA GLY A 113 31.08 -13.86 10.55
C GLY A 113 30.73 -13.31 9.17
N PRO A 114 31.74 -12.92 8.37
CA PRO A 114 31.53 -12.50 6.99
C PRO A 114 31.02 -13.67 6.13
N VAL A 115 30.19 -13.33 5.15
CA VAL A 115 29.69 -14.27 4.13
C VAL A 115 30.28 -13.88 2.78
N VAL A 116 30.73 -14.86 2.00
CA VAL A 116 31.25 -14.68 0.65
C VAL A 116 30.28 -15.31 -0.33
N LEU A 117 29.79 -14.52 -1.29
CA LEU A 117 29.01 -15.00 -2.42
C LEU A 117 29.94 -15.14 -3.63
N ASP A 118 30.28 -16.37 -3.98
CA ASP A 118 31.07 -16.67 -5.17
C ASP A 118 30.15 -16.88 -6.38
N LEU A 119 30.47 -16.24 -7.50
CA LEU A 119 29.64 -16.24 -8.70
C LEU A 119 30.40 -16.88 -9.84
N PRO A 120 29.81 -17.87 -10.54
CA PRO A 120 30.44 -18.42 -11.73
C PRO A 120 30.51 -17.36 -12.83
N PRO A 121 31.44 -17.50 -13.79
CA PRO A 121 31.43 -16.72 -15.02
C PRO A 121 30.08 -16.84 -15.74
N ALA A 122 29.61 -15.75 -16.35
CA ALA A 122 28.39 -15.77 -17.15
C ALA A 122 28.67 -16.47 -18.50
N GLU A 123 28.14 -17.68 -18.67
CA GLU A 123 28.26 -18.48 -19.90
C GLU A 123 26.86 -18.80 -20.45
N GLY A 124 26.38 -17.99 -21.39
CA GLY A 124 25.03 -18.12 -21.96
C GLY A 124 23.88 -17.69 -21.03
N ALA A 125 24.11 -17.67 -19.71
CA ALA A 125 23.24 -17.09 -18.70
C ALA A 125 24.10 -16.41 -17.61
N GLY A 126 23.61 -15.31 -17.05
CA GLY A 126 24.26 -14.56 -15.98
C GLY A 126 23.29 -14.24 -14.85
N LEU A 127 23.84 -14.06 -13.64
CA LEU A 127 23.07 -13.54 -12.51
C LEU A 127 23.02 -12.02 -12.59
N PHE A 128 21.84 -11.46 -12.35
CA PHE A 128 21.62 -10.03 -12.22
C PHE A 128 20.75 -9.77 -10.99
N GLY A 129 21.18 -8.86 -10.12
CA GLY A 129 20.42 -8.46 -8.94
C GLY A 129 21.23 -7.62 -7.97
N SER A 130 20.66 -7.37 -6.79
CA SER A 130 21.32 -6.61 -5.72
C SER A 130 21.17 -7.31 -4.39
N MET A 131 22.24 -7.30 -3.59
CA MET A 131 22.20 -7.65 -2.18
C MET A 131 21.66 -6.45 -1.41
N ASN A 132 20.46 -6.60 -0.86
CA ASN A 132 19.78 -5.56 -0.13
C ASN A 132 19.78 -5.85 1.38
N ASP A 133 19.74 -4.80 2.19
CA ASP A 133 19.44 -4.95 3.61
C ASP A 133 17.94 -5.20 3.85
N ALA A 134 17.55 -5.35 5.12
CA ALA A 134 16.17 -5.67 5.49
C ALA A 134 15.14 -4.58 5.08
N TRP A 135 15.58 -3.32 4.94
CA TRP A 135 14.76 -2.22 4.42
C TRP A 135 14.78 -2.12 2.90
N GLN A 136 15.32 -3.13 2.21
CA GLN A 136 15.46 -3.19 0.77
C GLN A 136 16.41 -2.12 0.20
N ILE A 137 17.36 -1.63 1.02
CA ILE A 137 18.39 -0.69 0.56
C ILE A 137 19.55 -1.48 -0.06
N PRO A 138 19.94 -1.21 -1.32
CA PRO A 138 21.06 -1.90 -1.96
C PRO A 138 22.38 -1.68 -1.23
N ARG A 139 23.13 -2.76 -1.05
CA ARG A 139 24.48 -2.77 -0.43
C ARG A 139 25.57 -3.10 -1.45
N ALA A 140 25.26 -3.96 -2.42
CA ALA A 140 26.11 -4.27 -3.55
C ALA A 140 25.32 -4.97 -4.66
N ASP A 141 25.74 -4.80 -5.90
CA ASP A 141 25.13 -5.42 -7.07
C ASP A 141 25.83 -6.73 -7.44
N VAL A 142 25.07 -7.62 -8.06
CA VAL A 142 25.44 -8.95 -8.54
C VAL A 142 25.21 -8.97 -10.05
N GLY A 143 26.25 -9.35 -10.79
CA GLY A 143 26.21 -9.42 -12.25
C GLY A 143 27.29 -8.57 -12.94
N PRO A 144 27.30 -8.52 -14.28
CA PRO A 144 28.21 -7.67 -15.02
C PRO A 144 28.08 -6.23 -14.57
N ARG A 145 29.21 -5.58 -14.27
CA ARG A 145 29.25 -4.12 -14.17
C ARG A 145 29.26 -3.59 -15.61
N ASP A 146 28.34 -2.70 -15.92
CA ASP A 146 28.50 -1.80 -17.07
C ASP A 146 29.72 -0.88 -16.85
#